data_AF-A0A6P6FBD6-F1
#
_entry.id   AF-A0A6P6FBD6-F1
#
_cell.length_a   1.000
_cell.length_b   1.000
_cell.length_c   1.000
_cell.angle_alpha   90.00
_cell.angle_beta   90.00
_cell.angle_gamma   90.00
#
_symmetry.space_group_name_H-M   'P 1'
#
loop_
_entity.id
_entity.type
_entity.pdbx_description
1 polymer ?
#
loop_
_entity_poly.entity_id
_entity_poly.type
_entity_poly.pdbx_seq_one_letter_code
_entity_poly.pdbx_strand_id
1 'polypeptide(L)'
;MVIINTIMATEMKDKLIKNGNLRAIFYKKPVKKDNYNLDVDNIDTFQEIRRRRLLQFQKKCRDTAFNIGRGILEEAFNSEDEYEEEMEIQKIDKKGYYYSKRNKNYANQLMMSEWMLEVPQDLVGKWIVVPCPQGKRTLLVARKGITKVYNRHGNNLGKFHSALPGGNPSEHRGSCTILDCLWIKQQKIYYILDVLAWSNQSLINCDTEFRFFWLRSKMQEIEELHKRDTYRNSFPILPLPNISCDTDISLALANLSNLYPLDGLLFYHKDGQYTKGRTPLVTWSKTFMLPEILGISVPPPLDEQPDGYIDFVHYILNNRAKKKKVESESQMDIVDENS
;
A
#
# COMPACT_ATOMS: atom_id res chain seq x y z
N MET A 1 42.31 -2.80 18.45
CA MET A 1 41.32 -1.70 18.54
C MET A 1 39.97 -2.06 17.90
N VAL A 2 39.95 -2.74 16.74
CA VAL A 2 38.70 -3.18 16.08
C VAL A 2 37.88 -4.19 16.91
N ILE A 3 38.55 -5.17 17.54
CA ILE A 3 37.88 -6.24 18.32
C ILE A 3 37.15 -5.69 19.56
N ILE A 4 37.74 -4.71 20.25
CA ILE A 4 37.17 -4.10 21.46
C ILE A 4 35.90 -3.30 21.12
N ASN A 5 35.91 -2.58 19.99
CA ASN A 5 34.73 -1.83 19.53
C ASN A 5 33.57 -2.75 19.14
N THR A 6 33.85 -3.92 18.56
CA THR A 6 32.82 -4.90 18.22
C THR A 6 32.20 -5.50 19.48
N ILE A 7 33.00 -5.88 20.48
CA ILE A 7 32.51 -6.45 21.74
C ILE A 7 31.63 -5.44 22.49
N MET A 8 32.08 -4.20 22.64
CA MET A 8 31.31 -3.12 23.28
C MET A 8 29.98 -2.83 22.57
N ALA A 9 29.97 -2.82 21.23
CA ALA A 9 28.74 -2.62 20.45
C ALA A 9 27.75 -3.79 20.62
N THR A 10 28.25 -5.02 20.79
CA THR A 10 27.43 -6.21 20.99
C THR A 10 26.83 -6.23 22.40
N GLU A 11 27.64 -5.92 23.43
CA GLU A 11 27.17 -5.80 24.81
C GLU A 11 26.14 -4.67 25.01
N MET A 12 26.28 -3.55 24.31
CA MET A 12 25.29 -2.46 24.36
C MET A 12 23.97 -2.87 23.68
N LYS A 13 24.01 -3.62 22.57
CA LYS A 13 22.80 -4.18 21.94
C LYS A 13 22.11 -5.17 22.85
N ASP A 14 22.87 -6.09 23.45
CA ASP A 14 22.30 -7.09 24.37
C ASP A 14 21.69 -6.45 25.61
N LYS A 15 22.28 -5.37 26.13
CA LYS A 15 21.68 -4.56 27.21
C LYS A 15 20.41 -3.83 26.78
N LEU A 16 20.38 -3.25 25.57
CA LEU A 16 19.19 -2.58 25.03
C LEU A 16 18.04 -3.58 24.81
N ILE A 17 18.33 -4.77 24.28
CA ILE A 17 17.36 -5.86 24.11
C ILE A 17 16.87 -6.36 25.48
N LYS A 18 17.77 -6.56 26.45
CA LYS A 18 17.41 -6.94 27.84
C LYS A 18 16.60 -5.87 28.57
N ASN A 19 16.80 -4.60 28.26
CA ASN A 19 16.00 -3.48 28.79
C ASN A 19 14.68 -3.24 28.02
N GLY A 20 14.29 -4.15 27.10
CA GLY A 20 13.00 -4.10 26.40
C GLY A 20 12.98 -3.31 25.10
N ASN A 21 14.10 -2.73 24.65
CA ASN A 21 14.21 -2.08 23.34
C ASN A 21 14.44 -3.12 22.24
N LEU A 22 13.36 -3.81 21.84
CA LEU A 22 13.39 -4.82 20.77
C LEU A 22 13.85 -4.24 19.43
N ARG A 23 13.73 -2.92 19.21
CA ARG A 23 14.23 -2.26 17.98
C ARG A 23 15.75 -2.25 17.88
N ALA A 24 16.47 -2.48 18.98
CA ALA A 24 17.93 -2.55 18.98
C ALA A 24 18.49 -3.64 18.05
N ILE A 25 17.66 -4.62 17.68
CA ILE A 25 17.97 -5.66 16.69
C ILE A 25 18.31 -5.05 15.32
N PHE A 26 17.67 -3.94 14.93
CA PHE A 26 17.91 -3.30 13.63
C PHE A 26 19.22 -2.51 13.56
N TYR A 27 19.66 -1.99 14.69
CA TYR A 27 20.77 -1.04 14.71
C TYR A 27 22.08 -1.79 14.48
N LYS A 28 22.75 -1.56 13.34
CA LYS A 28 24.10 -2.12 13.10
C LYS A 28 25.20 -1.31 13.82
N LYS A 29 24.96 -0.03 14.13
CA LYS A 29 25.85 0.88 14.89
C LYS A 29 25.20 1.32 16.22
N PRO A 30 25.98 1.71 17.25
CA PRO A 30 25.43 2.28 18.49
C PRO A 30 24.61 3.55 18.20
N VAL A 31 23.42 3.65 18.79
CA VAL A 31 22.56 4.84 18.67
C VAL A 31 23.24 6.02 19.39
N LYS A 32 23.35 7.18 18.72
CA LYS A 32 23.83 8.40 19.37
C LYS A 32 22.89 8.77 20.52
N LYS A 33 23.45 9.16 21.66
CA LYS A 33 22.74 9.43 22.92
C LYS A 33 21.62 10.48 22.81
N ASP A 34 21.59 11.26 21.72
CA ASP A 34 20.63 12.37 21.50
C ASP A 34 19.68 12.13 20.30
N ASN A 35 19.55 10.90 19.78
CA ASN A 35 18.61 10.62 18.68
C ASN A 35 17.19 10.36 19.22
N TYR A 36 16.44 11.44 19.42
CA TYR A 36 15.05 11.45 19.91
C TYR A 36 14.07 10.64 19.04
N ASN A 37 14.39 10.34 17.78
CA ASN A 37 13.56 9.50 16.92
C ASN A 37 13.65 8.00 17.25
N LEU A 38 14.72 7.58 17.92
CA LEU A 38 14.96 6.20 18.35
C LEU A 38 14.75 6.02 19.86
N ASP A 39 14.35 7.10 20.54
CA ASP A 39 14.02 7.09 21.95
C ASP A 39 12.77 6.24 22.19
N VAL A 40 12.89 5.29 23.12
CA VAL A 40 11.84 4.32 23.46
C VAL A 40 10.82 4.95 24.42
N ASP A 41 11.19 6.05 25.08
CA ASP A 41 10.37 6.65 26.13
C ASP A 41 9.33 7.66 25.58
N ASN A 42 9.37 7.95 24.27
CA ASN A 42 8.43 8.89 23.63
C ASN A 42 7.14 8.17 23.14
N ILE A 43 6.25 7.82 24.08
CA ILE A 43 4.98 7.08 23.83
C ILE A 43 3.82 8.03 23.43
N ASP A 44 4.00 9.34 23.64
CA ASP A 44 2.94 10.35 23.51
C ASP A 44 3.07 11.21 22.24
N THR A 45 3.65 10.63 21.20
CA THR A 45 3.69 11.29 19.90
C THR A 45 2.34 11.29 19.20
N PHE A 46 2.10 12.26 18.31
CA PHE A 46 0.77 12.44 17.69
C PHE A 46 0.40 11.30 16.73
N GLN A 47 1.35 10.66 16.05
CA GLN A 47 1.07 9.51 15.19
C GLN A 47 0.71 8.29 16.04
N GLU A 48 1.46 8.06 17.12
CA GLU A 48 1.28 6.94 18.04
C GLU A 48 -0.05 7.01 18.82
N ILE A 49 -0.42 8.19 19.33
CA ILE A 49 -1.71 8.40 20.01
C ILE A 49 -2.88 8.07 19.06
N ARG A 50 -2.84 8.56 17.81
CA ARG A 50 -3.89 8.29 16.82
C ARG A 50 -3.93 6.81 16.44
N ARG A 51 -2.76 6.18 16.30
CA ARG A 51 -2.64 4.75 16.04
C ARG A 51 -3.32 3.90 17.12
N ARG A 52 -2.97 4.12 18.39
CA ARG A 52 -3.56 3.40 19.54
C ARG A 52 -5.06 3.58 19.60
N ARG A 53 -5.55 4.82 19.45
CA ARG A 53 -6.99 5.13 19.44
C ARG A 53 -7.71 4.40 18.32
N LEU A 54 -7.15 4.39 17.12
CA LEU A 54 -7.76 3.73 15.96
C LEU A 54 -7.79 2.21 16.12
N LEU A 55 -6.72 1.57 16.61
CA LEU A 55 -6.71 0.13 16.89
C LEU A 55 -7.74 -0.26 17.95
N GLN A 56 -7.83 0.50 19.04
CA GLN A 56 -8.83 0.27 20.08
C GLN A 56 -10.25 0.42 19.54
N PHE A 57 -10.47 1.42 18.68
CA PHE A 57 -11.75 1.60 18.01
C PHE A 57 -12.08 0.43 17.08
N GLN A 58 -11.17 0.02 16.20
CA GLN A 58 -11.35 -1.13 15.30
C GLN A 58 -11.64 -2.43 16.06
N LYS A 59 -10.94 -2.66 17.18
CA LYS A 59 -11.16 -3.82 18.05
C LYS A 59 -12.56 -3.81 18.65
N LYS A 60 -13.01 -2.68 19.22
CA LYS A 60 -14.38 -2.53 19.74
C LYS A 60 -15.43 -2.73 18.65
N CYS A 61 -15.20 -2.18 17.46
CA CYS A 61 -16.11 -2.34 16.34
C CYS A 61 -16.21 -3.79 15.88
N ARG A 62 -15.11 -4.56 15.89
CA ARG A 62 -15.13 -6.00 15.53
C ARG A 62 -16.14 -6.78 16.36
N ASP A 63 -16.17 -6.54 17.66
CA ASP A 63 -17.10 -7.20 18.58
C ASP A 63 -18.58 -6.85 18.27
N THR A 64 -18.81 -5.68 17.65
CA THR A 64 -20.15 -5.21 17.23
C THR A 64 -20.52 -5.54 15.78
N ALA A 65 -19.53 -5.75 14.90
CA ALA A 65 -19.67 -5.70 13.44
C ALA A 65 -19.87 -7.06 12.75
N PHE A 66 -20.08 -8.14 13.51
CA PHE A 66 -20.36 -9.48 12.96
C PHE A 66 -21.51 -9.51 11.93
N ASN A 67 -22.35 -8.46 11.85
CA ASN A 67 -23.51 -8.38 10.97
C ASN A 67 -23.48 -7.35 9.81
N ILE A 68 -22.42 -6.56 9.56
CA ILE A 68 -22.46 -5.43 8.58
C ILE A 68 -21.33 -5.49 7.53
N GLY A 69 -21.11 -6.65 6.92
CA GLY A 69 -19.92 -6.91 6.08
C GLY A 69 -20.07 -6.71 4.58
N ARG A 70 -20.98 -5.86 4.06
CA ARG A 70 -21.23 -5.77 2.61
C ARG A 70 -20.99 -4.42 1.94
N GLY A 71 -20.66 -3.36 2.66
CA GLY A 71 -20.63 -1.98 2.10
C GLY A 71 -19.93 -1.80 0.76
N ILE A 72 -18.66 -2.22 0.61
CA ILE A 72 -17.95 -2.07 -0.68
C ILE A 72 -18.51 -2.99 -1.79
N LEU A 73 -19.03 -4.15 -1.41
CA LEU A 73 -19.68 -5.07 -2.34
C LEU A 73 -21.03 -4.51 -2.78
N GLU A 74 -21.83 -3.95 -1.87
CA GLU A 74 -23.09 -3.25 -2.18
C GLU A 74 -22.85 -2.05 -3.10
N GLU A 75 -21.86 -1.21 -2.79
CA GLU A 75 -21.43 -0.12 -3.67
C GLU A 75 -21.08 -0.64 -5.07
N ALA A 76 -20.35 -1.76 -5.15
CA ALA A 76 -20.00 -2.39 -6.41
C ALA A 76 -21.23 -2.98 -7.14
N PHE A 77 -22.13 -3.64 -6.41
CA PHE A 77 -23.38 -4.21 -6.91
C PHE A 77 -24.28 -3.13 -7.51
N ASN A 78 -24.46 -2.00 -6.81
CA ASN A 78 -25.34 -0.89 -7.15
C ASN A 78 -24.75 0.06 -8.22
N SER A 79 -23.43 0.12 -8.37
CA SER A 79 -22.74 1.07 -9.27
C SER A 79 -23.03 0.93 -10.78
N GLU A 80 -23.80 -0.08 -11.19
CA GLU A 80 -24.03 -0.42 -12.60
C GLU A 80 -25.50 -0.68 -12.95
N ASP A 81 -26.45 -0.46 -12.03
CA ASP A 81 -27.88 -0.50 -12.38
C ASP A 81 -28.34 0.80 -13.10
N GLU A 82 -27.42 1.76 -13.29
CA GLU A 82 -27.58 2.87 -14.23
C GLU A 82 -27.12 2.46 -15.64
N TYR A 83 -28.02 1.80 -16.38
CA TYR A 83 -28.08 1.65 -17.84
C TYR A 83 -26.72 1.63 -18.58
N GLU A 84 -26.19 0.43 -18.85
CA GLU A 84 -25.34 0.21 -20.03
C GLU A 84 -26.22 0.33 -21.28
N GLU A 85 -26.51 1.55 -21.74
CA GLU A 85 -26.95 1.73 -23.13
C GLU A 85 -25.79 1.26 -24.03
N GLU A 86 -26.03 0.15 -24.71
CA GLU A 86 -25.24 -0.34 -25.83
C GLU A 86 -25.18 0.77 -26.90
N MET A 87 -24.11 1.57 -26.92
CA MET A 87 -23.82 2.35 -28.12
C MET A 87 -23.14 1.44 -29.14
N GLU A 88 -23.96 0.94 -30.06
CA GLU A 88 -23.53 0.45 -31.37
C GLU A 88 -22.48 1.39 -31.96
N ILE A 89 -21.37 0.81 -32.43
CA ILE A 89 -20.30 1.53 -33.11
C ILE A 89 -20.82 1.97 -34.47
N GLN A 90 -21.38 3.18 -34.57
CA GLN A 90 -21.42 3.90 -35.82
C GLN A 90 -20.19 4.81 -35.91
N LYS A 91 -19.28 4.41 -36.81
CA LYS A 91 -18.08 5.13 -37.21
C LYS A 91 -18.41 6.58 -37.55
N ILE A 92 -17.96 7.54 -36.75
CA ILE A 92 -17.73 8.92 -37.21
C ILE A 92 -16.45 9.46 -36.58
N ASP A 93 -15.47 9.74 -37.45
CA ASP A 93 -14.29 10.54 -37.17
C ASP A 93 -14.65 11.88 -36.52
N LYS A 94 -14.05 12.16 -35.35
CA LYS A 94 -13.61 13.49 -34.89
C LYS A 94 -12.92 13.33 -33.53
N LYS A 95 -11.81 14.05 -33.34
CA LYS A 95 -11.06 14.18 -32.08
C LYS A 95 -12.01 14.59 -30.93
N GLY A 96 -12.57 13.63 -30.22
CA GLY A 96 -13.41 13.83 -29.05
C GLY A 96 -12.63 13.44 -27.81
N TYR A 97 -12.48 14.37 -26.87
CA TYR A 97 -11.99 14.06 -25.53
C TYR A 97 -12.89 12.99 -24.91
N TYR A 98 -12.35 11.79 -24.70
CA TYR A 98 -13.04 10.77 -23.91
C TYR A 98 -13.19 11.31 -22.49
N TYR A 99 -14.35 11.87 -22.15
CA TYR A 99 -14.70 12.15 -20.78
C TYR A 99 -14.71 10.82 -20.02
N SER A 100 -13.63 10.56 -19.29
CA SER A 100 -13.53 9.40 -18.43
C SER A 100 -14.69 9.44 -17.42
N LYS A 101 -15.69 8.57 -17.60
CA LYS A 101 -16.85 8.45 -16.70
C LYS A 101 -16.34 8.15 -15.28
N ARG A 102 -16.40 9.16 -14.40
CA ARG A 102 -16.00 9.06 -13.00
C ARG A 102 -17.07 8.29 -12.24
N ASN A 103 -16.72 7.12 -11.72
CA ASN A 103 -17.61 6.35 -10.86
C ASN A 103 -17.42 6.81 -9.41
N LYS A 104 -18.45 7.46 -8.84
CA LYS A 104 -18.42 7.96 -7.46
C LYS A 104 -18.25 6.83 -6.44
N ASN A 105 -18.76 5.64 -6.74
CA ASN A 105 -18.69 4.48 -5.85
C ASN A 105 -17.26 3.92 -5.77
N TYR A 106 -16.43 4.11 -6.79
CA TYR A 106 -15.02 3.67 -6.77
C TYR A 106 -14.02 4.79 -6.45
N ALA A 107 -14.51 6.01 -6.22
CA ALA A 107 -13.66 7.13 -5.79
C ALA A 107 -13.28 6.98 -4.31
N ASN A 108 -12.03 7.32 -3.97
CA ASN A 108 -11.52 7.38 -2.59
C ASN A 108 -11.68 6.08 -1.79
N GLN A 109 -11.73 4.93 -2.46
CA GLN A 109 -11.85 3.62 -1.83
C GLN A 109 -10.53 3.12 -1.23
N LEU A 110 -9.40 3.67 -1.70
CA LEU A 110 -8.08 3.17 -1.34
C LEU A 110 -7.65 3.66 0.05
N MET A 111 -7.04 2.75 0.81
CA MET A 111 -6.31 3.08 2.04
C MET A 111 -5.00 3.78 1.67
N MET A 112 -4.77 4.93 2.31
CA MET A 112 -3.63 5.81 2.04
C MET A 112 -2.75 5.86 3.28
N SER A 113 -1.44 5.72 3.07
CA SER A 113 -0.48 5.83 4.16
C SER A 113 -0.24 7.27 4.59
N GLU A 114 0.26 7.40 5.82
CA GLU A 114 0.97 8.59 6.26
C GLU A 114 2.47 8.45 6.03
N TRP A 115 3.23 9.54 6.08
CA TRP A 115 4.68 9.43 6.13
C TRP A 115 5.10 8.85 7.49
N MET A 116 6.14 8.00 7.51
CA MET A 116 6.77 7.55 8.76
C MET A 116 7.63 8.69 9.31
N LEU A 117 7.02 9.54 10.15
CA LEU A 117 7.73 10.57 10.90
C LEU A 117 8.24 10.01 12.23
N GLU A 118 7.43 9.13 12.82
CA GLU A 118 7.70 8.49 14.10
C GLU A 118 7.72 6.98 13.87
N VAL A 119 8.78 6.32 14.34
CA VAL A 119 8.83 4.86 14.28
C VAL A 119 7.84 4.32 15.32
N PRO A 120 6.97 3.34 14.99
CA PRO A 120 6.10 2.66 15.95
C PRO A 120 6.86 1.80 16.95
N GLN A 121 6.55 1.86 18.25
CA GLN A 121 7.34 1.16 19.30
C GLN A 121 7.34 -0.36 19.13
N ASP A 122 6.20 -0.87 18.70
CA ASP A 122 5.96 -2.26 18.37
C ASP A 122 6.28 -2.60 16.90
N LEU A 123 7.15 -1.82 16.22
CA LEU A 123 7.56 -2.11 14.83
C LEU A 123 7.96 -3.58 14.67
N VAL A 124 8.80 -4.07 15.58
CA VAL A 124 9.11 -5.50 15.73
C VAL A 124 7.90 -6.21 16.31
N GLY A 125 7.48 -7.29 15.68
CA GLY A 125 6.37 -8.13 16.11
C GLY A 125 5.02 -7.70 15.55
N LYS A 126 4.73 -6.39 15.39
CA LYS A 126 3.40 -5.90 14.98
C LYS A 126 3.31 -5.27 13.60
N TRP A 127 4.40 -5.17 12.84
CA TRP A 127 4.37 -4.56 11.51
C TRP A 127 4.93 -5.46 10.40
N ILE A 128 4.44 -5.20 9.19
CA ILE A 128 4.84 -5.86 7.95
C ILE A 128 5.32 -4.79 6.97
N VAL A 129 6.47 -4.99 6.35
CA VAL A 129 7.03 -4.15 5.29
C VAL A 129 6.61 -4.68 3.93
N VAL A 130 6.14 -3.79 3.06
CA VAL A 130 5.81 -4.09 1.67
C VAL A 130 6.63 -3.18 0.73
N PRO A 131 7.56 -3.73 -0.05
CA PRO A 131 8.32 -2.98 -1.04
C PRO A 131 7.44 -2.62 -2.22
N CYS A 132 7.42 -1.33 -2.57
CA CYS A 132 6.55 -0.79 -3.60
C CYS A 132 7.37 -0.39 -4.83
N PRO A 133 7.24 -1.08 -5.97
CA PRO A 133 7.83 -0.65 -7.24
C PRO A 133 7.22 0.67 -7.72
N GLN A 134 7.94 1.42 -8.55
CA GLN A 134 7.44 2.64 -9.15
C GLN A 134 6.28 2.34 -10.12
N GLY A 135 5.06 2.67 -9.68
CA GLY A 135 3.84 2.31 -10.39
C GLY A 135 2.71 3.29 -10.17
N LYS A 136 1.61 3.09 -10.92
CA LYS A 136 0.36 3.83 -10.71
C LYS A 136 -0.55 3.04 -9.79
N ARG A 137 -0.98 3.65 -8.69
CA ARG A 137 -1.97 3.05 -7.78
C ARG A 137 -3.32 2.91 -8.49
N THR A 138 -3.89 1.71 -8.49
CA THR A 138 -5.15 1.39 -9.18
C THR A 138 -6.00 0.42 -8.37
N LEU A 139 -7.31 0.65 -8.37
CA LEU A 139 -8.31 -0.30 -7.88
C LEU A 139 -8.72 -1.24 -9.04
N LEU A 140 -8.61 -2.55 -8.85
CA LEU A 140 -9.15 -3.54 -9.79
C LEU A 140 -10.49 -4.04 -9.27
N VAL A 141 -11.50 -4.06 -10.14
CA VAL A 141 -12.83 -4.58 -9.85
C VAL A 141 -13.18 -5.62 -10.90
N ALA A 142 -13.15 -6.90 -10.53
CA ALA A 142 -13.51 -8.04 -11.35
C ALA A 142 -14.94 -8.49 -11.01
N ARG A 143 -15.87 -8.34 -11.95
CA ARG A 143 -17.30 -8.69 -11.78
C ARG A 143 -17.96 -8.87 -13.15
N LYS A 144 -19.02 -9.70 -13.23
CA LYS A 144 -19.82 -9.92 -14.46
C LYS A 144 -18.98 -10.34 -15.67
N GLY A 145 -17.85 -11.01 -15.44
CA GLY A 145 -16.98 -11.56 -16.49
C GLY A 145 -15.97 -10.58 -17.07
N ILE A 146 -15.76 -9.42 -16.45
CA ILE A 146 -14.77 -8.42 -16.87
C ILE A 146 -14.08 -7.78 -15.66
N THR A 147 -12.82 -7.40 -15.83
CA THR A 147 -12.05 -6.65 -14.83
C THR A 147 -11.90 -5.20 -15.28
N LYS A 148 -12.46 -4.26 -14.51
CA LYS A 148 -12.36 -2.81 -14.72
C LYS A 148 -11.29 -2.23 -13.79
N VAL A 149 -10.59 -1.20 -14.27
CA VAL A 149 -9.47 -0.57 -13.56
C VAL A 149 -9.84 0.87 -13.24
N TYR A 150 -9.69 1.27 -11.97
CA TYR A 150 -10.00 2.63 -11.54
C TYR A 150 -8.79 3.30 -10.91
N ASN A 151 -8.65 4.61 -11.10
CA ASN A 151 -7.71 5.41 -10.31
C ASN A 151 -8.33 5.78 -8.94
N ARG A 152 -7.53 6.42 -8.06
CA ARG A 152 -7.98 6.87 -6.73
C ARG A 152 -9.20 7.81 -6.75
N HIS A 153 -9.45 8.51 -7.86
CA HIS A 153 -10.57 9.45 -7.99
C HIS A 153 -11.84 8.78 -8.56
N GLY A 154 -11.79 7.48 -8.86
CA GLY A 154 -12.90 6.71 -9.43
C GLY A 154 -12.98 6.76 -10.96
N ASN A 155 -11.97 7.30 -11.64
CA ASN A 155 -11.94 7.34 -13.10
C ASN A 155 -11.58 5.96 -13.64
N ASN A 156 -12.38 5.46 -14.59
CA ASN A 156 -12.10 4.21 -15.28
C ASN A 156 -10.92 4.39 -16.24
N LEU A 157 -9.84 3.63 -16.02
CA LEU A 157 -8.62 3.65 -16.82
C LEU A 157 -8.62 2.60 -17.94
N GLY A 158 -9.50 1.60 -17.86
CA GLY A 158 -9.57 0.51 -18.82
C GLY A 158 -10.29 -0.72 -18.29
N LYS A 159 -10.49 -1.70 -19.19
CA LYS A 159 -11.07 -3.00 -18.89
C LYS A 159 -10.31 -4.12 -19.59
N PHE A 160 -10.23 -5.29 -18.98
CA PHE A 160 -9.59 -6.48 -19.54
C PHE A 160 -10.16 -7.75 -18.90
N HIS A 161 -9.88 -8.91 -19.49
CA HIS A 161 -10.24 -10.19 -18.88
C HIS A 161 -9.12 -10.69 -17.96
N SER A 162 -9.50 -11.13 -16.75
CA SER A 162 -8.56 -11.70 -15.79
C SER A 162 -9.05 -13.04 -15.24
N ALA A 163 -8.13 -13.88 -14.80
CA ALA A 163 -8.44 -15.11 -14.07
C ALA A 163 -8.91 -14.88 -12.62
N LEU A 164 -9.20 -13.63 -12.22
CA LEU A 164 -9.84 -13.34 -10.93
C LEU A 164 -11.29 -13.83 -10.94
N PRO A 165 -11.84 -14.29 -9.80
CA PRO A 165 -13.25 -14.63 -9.70
C PRO A 165 -14.13 -13.44 -10.10
N GLY A 166 -14.96 -13.66 -11.13
CA GLY A 166 -15.83 -12.63 -11.73
C GLY A 166 -15.17 -11.82 -12.86
N GLY A 167 -13.90 -12.03 -13.17
CA GLY A 167 -13.13 -11.24 -14.15
C GLY A 167 -13.09 -11.79 -15.58
N ASN A 168 -13.71 -12.94 -15.83
CA ASN A 168 -13.79 -13.58 -17.15
C ASN A 168 -15.18 -14.20 -17.37
N PRO A 169 -15.72 -14.27 -18.61
CA PRO A 169 -17.04 -14.87 -18.86
C PRO A 169 -17.18 -16.34 -18.46
N SER A 170 -16.06 -17.07 -18.36
CA SER A 170 -16.02 -18.46 -17.86
C SER A 170 -16.20 -18.57 -16.34
N GLU A 171 -16.10 -17.46 -15.60
CA GLU A 171 -16.29 -17.43 -14.14
C GLU A 171 -17.76 -17.36 -13.73
N HIS A 172 -18.02 -17.69 -12.46
CA HIS A 172 -19.33 -17.45 -11.84
C HIS A 172 -19.70 -15.96 -11.91
N ARG A 173 -20.74 -15.63 -12.69
CA ARG A 173 -21.22 -14.25 -12.93
C ARG A 173 -21.58 -13.46 -11.67
N GLY A 174 -21.98 -14.17 -10.61
CA GLY A 174 -22.29 -13.59 -9.32
C GLY A 174 -21.06 -13.14 -8.52
N SER A 175 -19.84 -13.59 -8.87
CA SER A 175 -18.61 -13.26 -8.13
C SER A 175 -18.16 -11.82 -8.38
N CYS A 176 -17.71 -11.19 -7.30
CA CYS A 176 -17.04 -9.89 -7.31
C CYS A 176 -15.73 -9.97 -6.53
N THR A 177 -14.63 -9.52 -7.14
CA THR A 177 -13.31 -9.41 -6.53
C THR A 177 -12.81 -7.98 -6.66
N ILE A 178 -12.34 -7.41 -5.57
CA ILE A 178 -11.86 -6.02 -5.50
C ILE A 178 -10.46 -6.02 -4.89
N LEU A 179 -9.47 -5.59 -5.68
CA LEU A 179 -8.06 -5.57 -5.30
C LEU A 179 -7.49 -4.15 -5.35
N ASP A 180 -6.54 -3.90 -4.46
CA ASP A 180 -5.77 -2.67 -4.41
C ASP A 180 -4.36 -2.90 -4.96
N CYS A 181 -4.06 -2.33 -6.12
CA CYS A 181 -2.91 -2.72 -6.94
C CYS A 181 -1.99 -1.54 -7.30
N LEU A 182 -0.80 -1.88 -7.80
CA LEU A 182 0.14 -1.00 -8.49
C LEU A 182 0.29 -1.49 -9.92
N TRP A 183 -0.01 -0.64 -10.89
CA TRP A 183 0.22 -0.89 -12.31
C TRP A 183 1.63 -0.45 -12.72
N ILE A 184 2.42 -1.40 -13.23
CA ILE A 184 3.76 -1.15 -13.77
C ILE A 184 3.68 -1.13 -15.29
N LYS A 185 3.66 0.08 -15.87
CA LYS A 185 3.38 0.30 -17.30
C LYS A 185 4.39 -0.41 -18.21
N GLN A 186 5.67 -0.35 -17.88
CA GLN A 186 6.76 -0.91 -18.67
C GLN A 186 6.66 -2.44 -18.72
N GLN A 187 6.40 -3.05 -17.57
CA GLN A 187 6.27 -4.50 -17.45
C GLN A 187 4.90 -5.00 -17.89
N LYS A 188 3.87 -4.16 -17.91
CA LYS A 188 2.46 -4.53 -18.07
C LYS A 188 2.00 -5.57 -17.04
N ILE A 189 2.29 -5.30 -15.76
CA ILE A 189 1.96 -6.17 -14.62
C ILE A 189 1.19 -5.37 -13.57
N TYR A 190 0.16 -5.99 -13.00
CA TYR A 190 -0.50 -5.49 -11.80
C TYR A 190 0.11 -6.18 -10.57
N TYR A 191 0.72 -5.41 -9.69
CA TYR A 191 1.16 -5.89 -8.38
C TYR A 191 0.08 -5.63 -7.33
N ILE A 192 -0.42 -6.68 -6.68
CA ILE A 192 -1.41 -6.59 -5.62
C ILE A 192 -0.71 -6.12 -4.34
N LEU A 193 -1.20 -5.02 -3.78
CA LEU A 193 -0.78 -4.52 -2.49
C LEU A 193 -1.78 -4.93 -1.40
N ASP A 194 -3.07 -5.03 -1.74
CA ASP A 194 -4.09 -5.44 -0.79
C ASP A 194 -5.34 -6.06 -1.43
N VAL A 195 -6.15 -6.74 -0.63
CA VAL A 195 -7.42 -7.37 -1.01
C VAL A 195 -8.57 -6.81 -0.18
N LEU A 196 -9.58 -6.25 -0.85
CA LEU A 196 -10.75 -5.64 -0.20
C LEU A 196 -11.94 -6.60 -0.23
N ALA A 197 -12.10 -7.33 -1.33
CA ALA A 197 -13.09 -8.39 -1.46
C ALA A 197 -12.61 -9.48 -2.41
N TRP A 198 -13.00 -10.72 -2.16
CA TRP A 198 -12.65 -11.87 -3.00
C TRP A 198 -13.85 -12.80 -3.17
N SER A 199 -14.34 -12.99 -4.40
CA SER A 199 -15.54 -13.81 -4.70
C SER A 199 -16.71 -13.54 -3.74
N ASN A 200 -17.13 -12.28 -3.63
CA ASN A 200 -18.19 -11.80 -2.74
C ASN A 200 -17.95 -11.88 -1.24
N GLN A 201 -16.75 -12.31 -0.81
CA GLN A 201 -16.35 -12.22 0.58
C GLN A 201 -15.64 -10.88 0.82
N SER A 202 -16.24 -10.03 1.65
CA SER A 202 -15.59 -8.78 2.10
C SER A 202 -14.48 -9.10 3.09
N LEU A 203 -13.34 -8.45 2.91
CA LEU A 203 -12.11 -8.62 3.70
C LEU A 203 -11.71 -7.32 4.42
N ILE A 204 -12.42 -6.20 4.18
CA ILE A 204 -12.07 -4.88 4.73
C ILE A 204 -12.01 -4.84 6.27
N ASN A 205 -12.85 -5.64 6.93
CA ASN A 205 -12.93 -5.74 8.39
C ASN A 205 -11.92 -6.74 8.97
N CYS A 206 -11.17 -7.44 8.13
CA CYS A 206 -10.12 -8.34 8.54
C CYS A 206 -8.78 -7.60 8.72
N ASP A 207 -7.97 -8.15 9.61
CA ASP A 207 -6.66 -7.60 9.94
C ASP A 207 -5.69 -7.78 8.77
N THR A 208 -4.73 -6.86 8.62
CA THR A 208 -3.73 -6.88 7.54
C THR A 208 -3.05 -8.23 7.41
N GLU A 209 -2.60 -8.79 8.54
CA GLU A 209 -1.89 -10.08 8.53
C GLU A 209 -2.74 -11.20 7.91
N PHE A 210 -4.03 -11.26 8.26
CA PHE A 210 -4.97 -12.19 7.66
C PHE A 210 -5.19 -11.91 6.18
N ARG A 211 -5.40 -10.65 5.78
CA ARG A 211 -5.60 -10.27 4.36
C ARG A 211 -4.41 -10.68 3.50
N PHE A 212 -3.19 -10.45 3.97
CA PHE A 212 -1.96 -10.82 3.24
C PHE A 212 -1.77 -12.34 3.17
N PHE A 213 -2.01 -13.05 4.27
CA PHE A 213 -1.98 -14.52 4.29
C PHE A 213 -3.01 -15.11 3.31
N TRP A 214 -4.26 -14.62 3.38
CA TRP A 214 -5.34 -15.07 2.51
C TRP A 214 -5.02 -14.83 1.04
N LEU A 215 -4.57 -13.62 0.70
CA LEU A 215 -4.17 -13.26 -0.65
C LEU A 215 -3.09 -14.22 -1.17
N ARG A 216 -2.06 -14.49 -0.37
CA ARG A 216 -0.98 -15.42 -0.74
C ARG A 216 -1.52 -16.83 -1.06
N SER A 217 -2.43 -17.35 -0.23
CA SER A 217 -3.09 -18.65 -0.49
C SER A 217 -3.82 -18.64 -1.84
N LYS A 218 -4.59 -17.58 -2.11
CA LYS A 218 -5.35 -17.47 -3.37
C LYS A 218 -4.47 -17.31 -4.61
N MET A 219 -3.32 -16.64 -4.49
CA MET A 219 -2.36 -16.58 -5.59
C MET A 219 -1.74 -17.95 -5.88
N GLN A 220 -1.49 -18.77 -4.87
CA GLN A 220 -0.96 -20.12 -5.06
C GLN A 220 -1.99 -21.07 -5.69
N GLU A 221 -3.28 -20.89 -5.39
CA GLU A 221 -4.38 -21.67 -5.97
C GLU A 221 -4.63 -21.35 -7.45
N ILE A 222 -4.43 -20.10 -7.88
CA ILE A 222 -4.76 -19.64 -9.24
C ILE A 222 -3.49 -19.26 -10.01
N GLU A 223 -2.76 -20.28 -10.48
CA GLU A 223 -1.51 -20.11 -11.22
C GLU A 223 -1.67 -19.23 -12.48
N GLU A 224 -2.84 -19.26 -13.11
CA GLU A 224 -3.15 -18.49 -14.33
C GLU A 224 -3.04 -16.96 -14.13
N LEU A 225 -3.18 -16.46 -12.90
CA LEU A 225 -2.94 -15.05 -12.57
C LEU A 225 -1.49 -14.63 -12.80
N HIS A 226 -0.55 -15.56 -12.74
CA HIS A 226 0.87 -15.29 -12.99
C HIS A 226 1.21 -15.24 -14.49
N LYS A 227 0.35 -15.83 -15.32
CA LYS A 227 0.57 -16.00 -16.76
C LYS A 227 -0.03 -14.82 -17.52
N ARG A 228 0.66 -14.45 -18.59
CA ARG A 228 0.22 -13.39 -19.52
C ARG A 228 -0.49 -14.01 -20.71
N ASP A 229 -1.44 -13.26 -21.29
CA ASP A 229 -2.09 -13.57 -22.57
C ASP A 229 -2.64 -15.00 -22.65
N THR A 230 -3.22 -15.46 -21.55
CA THR A 230 -3.97 -16.72 -21.50
C THR A 230 -5.41 -16.48 -21.92
N TYR A 231 -6.18 -17.56 -22.16
CA TYR A 231 -7.60 -17.46 -22.48
C TYR A 231 -8.39 -16.68 -21.41
N ARG A 232 -8.02 -16.82 -20.12
CA ARG A 232 -8.75 -16.14 -19.03
C ARG A 232 -8.06 -14.87 -18.54
N ASN A 233 -6.75 -14.72 -18.72
CA ASN A 233 -5.96 -13.66 -18.11
C ASN A 233 -5.08 -12.90 -19.13
N SER A 234 -5.41 -11.63 -19.37
CA SER A 234 -4.63 -10.76 -20.27
C SER A 234 -3.33 -10.27 -19.63
N PHE A 235 -3.36 -9.82 -18.37
CA PHE A 235 -2.20 -9.27 -17.68
C PHE A 235 -1.84 -10.08 -16.44
N PRO A 236 -0.55 -10.33 -16.16
CA PRO A 236 -0.14 -10.90 -14.89
C PRO A 236 -0.59 -10.03 -13.72
N ILE A 237 -1.14 -10.68 -12.69
CA ILE A 237 -1.56 -10.09 -11.43
C ILE A 237 -0.80 -10.83 -10.32
N LEU A 238 0.22 -10.16 -9.76
CA LEU A 238 1.20 -10.78 -8.86
C LEU A 238 1.12 -10.16 -7.46
N PRO A 239 1.27 -10.92 -6.37
CA PRO A 239 1.33 -10.33 -5.03
C PRO A 239 2.66 -9.60 -4.82
N LEU A 240 2.63 -8.50 -4.06
CA LEU A 240 3.85 -7.92 -3.50
C LEU A 240 4.37 -8.76 -2.32
N PRO A 241 5.70 -8.82 -2.11
CA PRO A 241 6.27 -9.44 -0.92
C PRO A 241 5.77 -8.80 0.37
N ASN A 242 5.44 -9.62 1.36
CA ASN A 242 5.19 -9.19 2.74
C ASN A 242 6.38 -9.64 3.59
N ILE A 243 7.19 -8.68 4.04
CA ILE A 243 8.40 -8.93 4.82
C ILE A 243 8.08 -8.60 6.28
N SER A 244 8.25 -9.57 7.20
CA SER A 244 8.09 -9.25 8.62
C SER A 244 9.18 -8.28 9.06
N CYS A 245 8.81 -7.27 9.85
CA CYS A 245 9.78 -6.40 10.51
C CYS A 245 10.71 -7.19 11.47
N ASP A 246 10.40 -8.43 11.82
CA ASP A 246 11.28 -9.28 12.65
C ASP A 246 12.54 -9.76 11.94
N THR A 247 12.61 -9.59 10.61
CA THR A 247 13.71 -10.08 9.76
C THR A 247 14.73 -8.99 9.42
N ASP A 248 15.91 -9.36 8.88
CA ASP A 248 16.85 -8.37 8.34
C ASP A 248 16.26 -7.76 7.05
N ILE A 249 15.61 -6.61 7.20
CA ILE A 249 14.99 -5.85 6.11
C ILE A 249 16.03 -5.51 5.04
N SER A 250 17.28 -5.20 5.40
CA SER A 250 18.34 -4.88 4.45
C SER A 250 18.63 -6.06 3.52
N LEU A 251 18.73 -7.26 4.10
CA LEU A 251 18.94 -8.49 3.33
C LEU A 251 17.72 -8.82 2.47
N ALA A 252 16.52 -8.65 3.01
CA ALA A 252 15.29 -8.87 2.26
C ALA A 252 15.21 -7.95 1.03
N LEU A 253 15.55 -6.66 1.18
CA LEU A 253 15.59 -5.68 0.10
C LEU A 253 16.61 -6.01 -0.99
N ALA A 254 17.78 -6.53 -0.61
CA ALA A 254 18.83 -6.93 -1.56
C ALA A 254 18.36 -8.05 -2.50
N ASN A 255 17.41 -8.89 -2.07
CA ASN A 255 16.89 -10.02 -2.83
C ASN A 255 15.70 -9.68 -3.75
N LEU A 256 15.35 -8.40 -3.91
CA LEU A 256 14.15 -7.96 -4.66
C LEU A 256 14.42 -7.51 -6.10
N SER A 257 15.39 -8.10 -6.80
CA SER A 257 15.83 -7.69 -8.15
C SER A 257 14.68 -7.49 -9.16
N ASN A 258 13.60 -8.28 -9.05
CA ASN A 258 12.47 -8.25 -9.98
C ASN A 258 11.49 -7.08 -9.76
N LEU A 259 11.62 -6.34 -8.64
CA LEU A 259 10.73 -5.22 -8.28
C LEU A 259 11.35 -3.85 -8.55
N TYR A 260 12.53 -3.77 -9.15
CA TYR A 260 13.17 -2.49 -9.43
C TYR A 260 12.54 -1.77 -10.64
N PRO A 261 12.54 -0.42 -10.63
CA PRO A 261 12.97 0.46 -9.54
C PRO A 261 11.92 0.55 -8.41
N LEU A 262 12.38 0.55 -7.16
CA LEU A 262 11.50 0.78 -6.00
C LEU A 262 11.21 2.27 -5.81
N ASP A 263 9.94 2.59 -5.55
CA ASP A 263 9.51 3.93 -5.16
C ASP A 263 9.70 4.15 -3.65
N GLY A 264 9.51 3.10 -2.85
CA GLY A 264 9.66 3.14 -1.40
C GLY A 264 9.03 1.92 -0.71
N LEU A 265 8.82 2.05 0.60
CA LEU A 265 8.30 1.01 1.47
C LEU A 265 7.04 1.46 2.17
N LEU A 266 6.03 0.60 2.19
CA LEU A 266 4.91 0.70 3.10
C LEU A 266 5.11 -0.20 4.30
N PHE A 267 4.73 0.29 5.46
CA PHE A 267 4.72 -0.45 6.72
C PHE A 267 3.28 -0.53 7.18
N TYR A 268 2.76 -1.74 7.30
CA TYR A 268 1.39 -2.00 7.73
C TYR A 268 1.38 -2.55 9.14
N HIS A 269 0.49 -2.04 9.99
CA HIS A 269 0.19 -2.68 11.26
C HIS A 269 -0.59 -3.99 11.03
N LYS A 270 -0.12 -5.10 11.62
CA LYS A 270 -0.67 -6.45 11.46
C LYS A 270 -2.16 -6.51 11.82
N ASP A 271 -2.52 -5.92 12.96
CA ASP A 271 -3.89 -5.92 13.51
C ASP A 271 -4.81 -4.86 12.86
N GLY A 272 -4.34 -4.11 11.85
CA GLY A 272 -5.09 -3.03 11.24
C GLY A 272 -6.12 -3.49 10.21
N GLN A 273 -7.36 -2.99 10.31
CA GLN A 273 -8.39 -3.18 9.28
C GLN A 273 -8.13 -2.27 8.08
N TYR A 274 -8.67 -2.62 6.91
CA TYR A 274 -8.55 -1.80 5.72
C TYR A 274 -9.48 -0.57 5.83
N THR A 275 -8.89 0.61 5.98
CA THR A 275 -9.64 1.87 6.14
C THR A 275 -9.52 2.74 4.89
N LYS A 276 -10.65 3.13 4.29
CA LYS A 276 -10.68 4.07 3.17
C LYS A 276 -10.04 5.41 3.59
N GLY A 277 -9.17 5.98 2.76
CA GLY A 277 -8.50 7.25 3.05
C GLY A 277 -7.25 7.11 3.91
N ARG A 278 -6.76 8.24 4.45
CA ARG A 278 -5.49 8.31 5.19
C ARG A 278 -5.60 7.66 6.57
N THR A 279 -4.59 6.87 6.94
CA THR A 279 -4.55 6.16 8.22
C THR A 279 -3.15 6.14 8.84
N PRO A 280 -3.01 6.25 10.17
CA PRO A 280 -1.74 6.04 10.86
C PRO A 280 -1.33 4.56 10.96
N LEU A 281 -2.21 3.62 10.60
CA LEU A 281 -1.91 2.18 10.63
C LEU A 281 -1.13 1.69 9.42
N VAL A 282 -0.90 2.58 8.46
CA VAL A 282 0.00 2.34 7.34
C VAL A 282 0.91 3.55 7.19
N THR A 283 2.21 3.34 7.22
CA THR A 283 3.20 4.41 7.07
C THR A 283 4.10 4.18 5.86
N TRP A 284 4.57 5.25 5.25
CA TRP A 284 5.38 5.26 4.05
C TRP A 284 6.75 5.86 4.30
N SER A 285 7.77 5.25 3.72
CA SER A 285 9.14 5.74 3.75
C SER A 285 9.83 5.51 2.40
N LYS A 286 10.72 6.43 2.01
CA LYS A 286 11.64 6.20 0.89
C LYS A 286 12.79 5.30 1.37
N THR A 287 13.33 4.50 0.47
CA THR A 287 14.40 3.55 0.82
C THR A 287 15.65 4.26 1.36
N PHE A 288 16.05 5.39 0.78
CA PHE A 288 17.22 6.16 1.22
C PHE A 288 17.04 6.81 2.61
N MET A 289 15.82 6.88 3.15
CA MET A 289 15.55 7.41 4.50
C MET A 289 15.68 6.35 5.60
N LEU A 290 15.65 5.06 5.25
CA LEU A 290 15.67 3.97 6.24
C LEU A 290 16.93 3.96 7.13
N PRO A 291 18.13 4.36 6.66
CA PRO A 291 19.28 4.51 7.53
C PRO A 291 19.08 5.52 8.66
N GLU A 292 18.36 6.62 8.40
CA GLU A 292 18.05 7.63 9.42
C GLU A 292 16.88 7.22 10.30
N ILE A 293 15.82 6.67 9.69
CA ILE A 293 14.58 6.34 10.40
C ILE A 293 14.75 5.07 11.25
N LEU A 294 15.32 4.01 10.69
CA LEU A 294 15.39 2.69 11.32
C LEU A 294 16.82 2.29 11.74
N GLY A 295 17.85 3.06 11.36
CA GLY A 295 19.23 2.70 11.65
C GLY A 295 19.75 1.47 10.88
N ILE A 296 19.09 1.10 9.78
CA ILE A 296 19.46 -0.06 8.95
C ILE A 296 20.31 0.35 7.74
N SER A 297 21.17 -0.55 7.28
CA SER A 297 21.88 -0.35 6.01
C SER A 297 20.94 -0.63 4.85
N VAL A 298 21.10 0.07 3.73
CA VAL A 298 20.29 -0.14 2.53
C VAL A 298 21.25 -0.40 1.37
N PRO A 299 21.02 -1.43 0.53
CA PRO A 299 21.91 -1.74 -0.57
C PRO A 299 21.78 -0.72 -1.71
N PRO A 300 22.87 -0.35 -2.41
CA PRO A 300 22.78 0.45 -3.62
C PRO A 300 21.93 -0.21 -4.72
N PRO A 301 21.18 0.54 -5.54
CA PRO A 301 21.04 2.01 -5.54
C PRO A 301 19.95 2.55 -4.59
N LEU A 302 19.41 1.72 -3.68
CA LEU A 302 18.28 2.11 -2.84
C LEU A 302 18.64 3.14 -1.75
N ASP A 303 19.94 3.34 -1.49
CA ASP A 303 20.50 4.30 -0.54
C ASP A 303 20.79 5.68 -1.18
N GLU A 304 20.62 5.83 -2.50
CA GLU A 304 20.86 7.08 -3.21
C GLU A 304 19.91 8.20 -2.73
N GLN A 305 20.50 9.24 -2.17
CA GLN A 305 19.78 10.42 -1.70
C GLN A 305 19.61 11.43 -2.85
N PRO A 306 18.47 12.15 -2.90
CA PRO A 306 18.27 13.19 -3.89
C PRO A 306 19.16 14.42 -3.61
N ASP A 307 19.45 15.20 -4.66
CA ASP A 307 20.24 16.42 -4.54
C ASP A 307 19.64 17.40 -3.51
N GLY A 308 20.50 17.93 -2.63
CA GLY A 308 20.10 18.85 -1.58
C GLY A 308 19.32 18.20 -0.44
N TYR A 309 19.38 16.88 -0.30
CA TYR A 309 18.83 16.18 0.86
C TYR A 309 19.58 16.58 2.15
N ILE A 310 18.82 16.97 3.18
CA ILE A 310 19.34 17.40 4.49
C ILE A 310 19.11 16.28 5.50
N ASP A 311 17.84 15.97 5.73
CA ASP A 311 17.37 14.87 6.57
C ASP A 311 15.95 14.46 6.12
N PHE A 312 15.49 13.31 6.63
CA PHE A 312 14.19 12.77 6.22
C PHE A 312 13.02 13.67 6.62
N VAL A 313 13.10 14.39 7.75
CA VAL A 313 12.03 15.27 8.24
C VAL A 313 11.87 16.46 7.29
N HIS A 314 12.96 17.14 6.97
CA HIS A 314 13.01 18.25 6.05
C HIS A 314 12.52 17.84 4.66
N TYR A 315 12.94 16.66 4.17
CA TYR A 315 12.44 16.11 2.92
C TYR A 315 10.92 15.91 2.94
N ILE A 316 10.36 15.31 4.00
CA ILE A 316 8.92 15.05 4.13
C ILE A 316 8.15 16.37 4.17
N LEU A 317 8.61 17.35 4.97
CA LEU A 317 7.96 18.65 5.09
C LEU A 317 7.96 19.41 3.75
N ASN A 318 9.08 19.41 3.03
CA ASN A 318 9.18 20.03 1.71
C ASN A 318 8.27 19.35 0.69
N ASN A 319 8.17 18.02 0.69
CA ASN A 319 7.24 17.31 -0.20
C ASN A 319 5.78 17.63 0.11
N ARG A 320 5.42 17.73 1.39
CA ARG A 320 4.07 18.15 1.81
C ARG A 320 3.76 19.57 1.34
N ALA A 321 4.70 20.50 1.46
CA ALA A 321 4.55 21.87 1.01
C ALA A 321 4.38 21.96 -0.53
N LYS A 322 5.25 21.27 -1.28
CA LYS A 322 5.16 21.18 -2.75
C LYS A 322 3.81 20.63 -3.19
N LYS A 323 3.34 19.56 -2.55
CA LYS A 323 2.04 18.94 -2.89
C LYS A 323 0.87 19.88 -2.64
N LYS A 324 0.86 20.61 -1.51
CA LYS A 324 -0.16 21.62 -1.23
C LYS A 324 -0.17 22.74 -2.28
N LYS A 325 1.02 23.18 -2.73
CA LYS A 325 1.15 24.21 -3.76
C LYS A 325 0.56 23.76 -5.10
N VAL A 326 0.85 22.53 -5.53
CA VAL A 326 0.28 21.94 -6.74
C VAL A 326 -1.25 21.79 -6.63
N GLU A 327 -1.76 21.36 -5.48
CA GLU A 327 -3.21 21.26 -5.24
C GLU A 327 -3.89 22.64 -5.29
N SER A 328 -3.27 23.69 -4.73
CA SER A 328 -3.81 25.06 -4.81
C SER A 328 -3.76 25.65 -6.21
N GLU A 329 -2.66 25.44 -6.96
CA GLU A 329 -2.52 25.91 -8.35
C GLU A 329 -3.56 25.24 -9.24
N SER A 330 -3.75 23.92 -9.11
CA SER A 330 -4.79 23.18 -9.84
C SER A 330 -6.22 23.59 -9.49
N GLN A 331 -6.46 24.17 -8.31
CA GLN A 331 -7.77 24.70 -7.93
C GLN A 331 -8.01 26.10 -8.50
N MET A 332 -6.97 26.93 -8.65
CA MET A 332 -7.09 28.25 -9.28
C MET A 332 -7.36 28.13 -10.78
N ASP A 333 -6.69 27.19 -11.47
CA ASP A 333 -6.91 26.94 -12.90
C ASP A 333 -8.35 26.46 -13.23
N ILE A 334 -9.04 25.80 -12.30
CA ILE A 334 -10.43 25.34 -12.48
C ILE A 334 -11.44 26.50 -12.32
N VAL A 335 -11.09 27.55 -11.60
CA VAL A 335 -11.95 28.72 -11.36
C VAL A 335 -11.89 29.70 -12.54
N ASP A 336 -10.72 29.81 -13.19
CA ASP A 336 -10.54 30.71 -14.33
C ASP A 336 -11.12 30.17 -15.67
N GLU A 337 -11.37 28.85 -15.80
CA GLU A 337 -12.01 28.27 -17.00
C GLU A 337 -13.56 28.33 -17.01
N ASN A 338 -14.20 28.83 -15.94
CA ASN A 338 -15.65 28.97 -15.84
C ASN A 338 -16.14 30.43 -15.70
N SER A 339 -15.31 31.42 -16.03
CA SER A 339 -15.68 32.85 -16.01
C SER A 339 -15.97 33.41 -17.40
#